data_AF-Q8VVK8-F1
#
_entry.id   AF-Q8VVK8-F1
#
_cell.length_a   1.000
_cell.length_b   1.000
_cell.length_c   1.000
_cell.angle_alpha   90.00
_cell.angle_beta   90.00
_cell.angle_gamma   90.00
#
_symmetry.space_group_name_H-M   'P 1'
#
loop_
_entity.id
_entity.type
_entity.pdbx_description
1 polymer ?
#
loop_
_entity_poly.entity_id
_entity_poly.type
_entity_poly.pdbx_seq_one_letter_code
_entity_poly.pdbx_strand_id
1 'polypeptide(L)'
;MSLPSKGRSSTPTGVRVAQPLPTHRDTGGLDDTPAGFTDRDALIDHLGRKAIHGSKDRDFGKAYYRHEDGTLRPRLYRVDSEALTRCQYVMLTTQQYAAVLVVDIDQPGQSGGHPANLSPEVRQKMAALIEHNLGPSWVGINPQNGKAQAIWLIDPVYADKSGKSRHMSLLAATSRALGELLDHDPNFSHRFSRSPFYDGNDPTAYRWYCQHKHVRRLADLLKEIRTMTGQEQYTKPQQQFSSGRELINAVKTRREEAQAFKALAQDVETELSTELDQYDPELIEGVRVLWISQGRAARDETAFRYALKTCHRLRAAGERMTDAAIIDAYEHAYNVAQRHGGDGRDSEMPPMRDRQTMARRVRGYVTQSKTSMGASAPPGRATSTERKALSTMGRRGGKKAAERWKDRESHYAQTELEKLADASKKRSRKAKGTRLTIAGWVMSVESETGAWPTIAEAMVEFSVSRETVKRALRSAGIELPRGRRKTSN
;
A
#
# COMPACT_ATOMS: atom_id res chain seq x y z
N MET A 1 -50.72 27.86 -87.58
CA MET A 1 -50.61 27.77 -86.10
C MET A 1 -49.13 27.66 -85.75
N SER A 2 -48.55 28.78 -85.35
CA SER A 2 -47.19 28.88 -84.85
C SER A 2 -47.23 28.80 -83.33
N LEU A 3 -46.31 28.09 -82.69
CA LEU A 3 -45.57 28.65 -81.55
C LEU A 3 -44.16 28.04 -81.45
N PRO A 4 -43.16 28.82 -80.98
CA PRO A 4 -41.74 28.63 -81.26
C PRO A 4 -40.89 28.30 -80.03
N SER A 5 -39.61 28.01 -80.30
CA SER A 5 -38.52 27.85 -79.32
C SER A 5 -38.38 29.07 -78.39
N LYS A 6 -38.31 28.81 -77.08
CA LYS A 6 -37.69 29.62 -76.00
C LYS A 6 -37.13 28.57 -75.03
N GLY A 7 -35.92 28.64 -74.47
CA GLY A 7 -35.08 29.76 -74.10
C GLY A 7 -34.46 29.34 -72.77
N ARG A 8 -33.13 29.42 -72.64
CA ARG A 8 -32.40 29.11 -71.40
C ARG A 8 -33.01 29.86 -70.22
N SER A 9 -33.47 29.15 -69.19
CA SER A 9 -33.68 29.71 -67.86
C SER A 9 -32.50 29.33 -66.97
N SER A 10 -31.66 30.31 -66.68
CA SER A 10 -30.65 30.30 -65.63
C SER A 10 -31.28 29.94 -64.28
N THR A 11 -30.95 28.77 -63.75
CA THR A 11 -31.24 28.40 -62.36
C THR A 11 -30.41 29.29 -61.44
N PRO A 12 -30.96 29.86 -60.35
CA PRO A 12 -30.17 30.64 -59.42
C PRO A 12 -29.12 29.75 -58.78
N THR A 13 -27.89 30.23 -58.72
CA THR A 13 -26.79 29.65 -57.96
C THR A 13 -27.23 29.55 -56.50
N GLY A 14 -27.74 28.37 -56.11
CA GLY A 14 -28.03 28.06 -54.72
C GLY A 14 -26.74 28.21 -53.94
N VAL A 15 -26.71 29.17 -53.02
CA VAL A 15 -25.65 29.29 -52.01
C VAL A 15 -25.49 27.91 -51.39
N ARG A 16 -24.34 27.26 -51.63
CA ARG A 16 -23.92 26.09 -50.86
C ARG A 16 -23.80 26.58 -49.43
N VAL A 17 -24.84 26.37 -48.63
CA VAL A 17 -24.72 26.40 -47.19
C VAL A 17 -23.67 25.36 -46.86
N ALA A 18 -22.52 25.81 -46.37
CA ALA A 18 -21.50 24.92 -45.86
C ALA A 18 -22.19 24.02 -44.84
N GLN A 19 -22.24 22.71 -45.12
CA GLN A 19 -22.63 21.75 -44.08
C GLN A 19 -21.70 22.02 -42.89
N PRO A 20 -22.24 22.21 -41.68
CA PRO A 20 -21.40 22.30 -40.50
C PRO A 20 -20.52 21.05 -40.48
N LEU A 21 -19.20 21.24 -40.33
CA LEU A 21 -18.31 20.14 -39.97
C LEU A 21 -18.98 19.35 -38.82
N PRO A 22 -18.97 18.01 -38.85
CA PRO A 22 -19.57 17.24 -37.76
C PRO A 22 -19.01 17.77 -36.46
N THR A 23 -19.89 18.29 -35.60
CA THR A 23 -19.52 18.74 -34.27
C THR A 23 -19.02 17.49 -33.56
N HIS A 24 -17.70 17.32 -33.51
CA HIS A 24 -17.08 16.21 -32.80
C HIS A 24 -17.56 16.31 -31.36
N ARG A 25 -18.44 15.39 -30.96
CA ARG A 25 -18.96 15.38 -29.59
C ARG A 25 -17.77 15.08 -28.70
N ASP A 26 -17.57 15.87 -27.65
CA ASP A 26 -16.50 15.65 -26.70
C ASP A 26 -16.65 14.27 -26.03
N THR A 27 -15.68 13.38 -26.26
CA THR A 27 -15.64 12.03 -25.70
C THR A 27 -14.71 11.91 -24.49
N GLY A 28 -14.08 13.01 -24.06
CA GLY A 28 -13.03 12.96 -23.03
C GLY A 28 -11.78 12.20 -23.48
N GLY A 29 -11.50 12.18 -24.79
CA GLY A 29 -10.35 11.47 -25.37
C GLY A 29 -10.57 9.97 -25.59
N LEU A 30 -11.75 9.43 -25.27
CA LEU A 30 -12.11 8.04 -25.52
C LEU A 30 -12.43 7.80 -27.01
N ASP A 31 -12.01 6.66 -27.53
CA ASP A 31 -12.45 6.09 -28.80
C ASP A 31 -13.94 5.72 -28.71
N ASP A 32 -14.70 6.12 -29.73
CA ASP A 32 -16.14 5.90 -29.88
C ASP A 32 -16.50 4.75 -30.82
N THR A 33 -15.52 3.93 -31.21
CA THR A 33 -15.71 2.68 -31.95
C THR A 33 -16.16 1.57 -30.99
N PRO A 34 -17.39 1.02 -31.13
CA PRO A 34 -17.84 -0.09 -30.30
C PRO A 34 -16.94 -1.32 -30.46
N ALA A 35 -16.69 -2.03 -29.37
CA ALA A 35 -15.81 -3.18 -29.34
C ALA A 35 -16.28 -4.31 -30.27
N GLY A 36 -15.35 -4.81 -31.09
CA GLY A 36 -15.58 -5.90 -32.03
C GLY A 36 -15.32 -7.29 -31.42
N PHE A 37 -15.47 -8.33 -32.24
CA PHE A 37 -15.15 -9.71 -31.84
C PHE A 37 -13.67 -9.88 -31.47
N THR A 38 -12.76 -9.31 -32.26
CA THR A 38 -11.30 -9.37 -32.03
C THR A 38 -10.85 -8.71 -30.73
N ASP A 39 -11.61 -7.74 -30.22
CA ASP A 39 -11.32 -7.12 -28.93
C ASP A 39 -11.77 -8.03 -27.79
N ARG A 40 -12.97 -8.62 -27.92
CA ARG A 40 -13.50 -9.58 -26.95
C ARG A 40 -12.60 -10.81 -26.83
N ASP A 41 -12.09 -11.32 -27.96
CA ASP A 41 -11.13 -12.43 -27.98
C ASP A 41 -9.84 -12.08 -27.23
N ALA A 42 -9.28 -10.89 -27.49
CA ALA A 42 -8.09 -10.42 -26.78
C ALA A 42 -8.33 -10.27 -25.26
N LEU A 43 -9.53 -9.85 -24.85
CA LEU A 43 -9.91 -9.81 -23.43
C LEU A 43 -10.04 -11.22 -22.84
N ILE A 44 -10.62 -12.17 -23.56
CA ILE A 44 -10.71 -13.58 -23.15
C ILE A 44 -9.31 -14.19 -22.97
N ASP A 45 -8.42 -13.96 -23.92
CA ASP A 45 -7.03 -14.42 -23.88
C ASP A 45 -6.29 -13.85 -22.67
N HIS A 46 -6.41 -12.54 -22.42
CA HIS A 46 -5.81 -11.87 -21.26
C HIS A 46 -6.38 -12.38 -19.92
N LEU A 47 -7.69 -12.66 -19.87
CA LEU A 47 -8.30 -13.26 -18.69
C LEU A 47 -7.71 -14.65 -18.40
N GLY A 48 -7.24 -15.38 -19.42
CA GLY A 48 -6.56 -16.67 -19.27
C GLY A 48 -7.47 -17.78 -18.71
N ARG A 49 -8.79 -17.68 -18.95
CA ARG A 49 -9.80 -18.60 -18.38
C ARG A 49 -10.58 -19.29 -19.49
N LYS A 50 -10.75 -20.62 -19.35
CA LYS A 50 -11.57 -21.42 -20.28
C LYS A 50 -13.07 -21.30 -20.05
N ALA A 51 -13.47 -20.85 -18.86
CA ALA A 51 -14.85 -20.62 -18.50
C ALA A 51 -14.97 -19.45 -17.52
N ILE A 52 -16.08 -18.72 -17.60
CA ILE A 52 -16.38 -17.54 -16.80
C ILE A 52 -17.66 -17.77 -16.02
N HIS A 53 -17.66 -17.38 -14.75
CA HIS A 53 -18.86 -17.41 -13.93
C HIS A 53 -19.80 -16.27 -14.36
N GLY A 54 -21.00 -16.62 -14.80
CA GLY A 54 -21.96 -15.68 -15.39
C GLY A 54 -23.35 -15.73 -14.77
N SER A 55 -24.09 -14.64 -14.96
CA SER A 55 -25.53 -14.52 -14.68
C SER A 55 -26.24 -13.98 -15.92
N LYS A 56 -27.43 -14.51 -16.21
CA LYS A 56 -28.26 -14.07 -17.34
C LYS A 56 -28.92 -12.72 -17.08
N ASP A 57 -29.19 -12.42 -15.82
CA ASP A 57 -29.86 -11.20 -15.37
C ASP A 57 -29.26 -10.72 -14.03
N ARG A 58 -29.85 -9.69 -13.43
CA ARG A 58 -29.41 -9.11 -12.15
C ARG A 58 -29.74 -10.00 -10.93
N ASP A 59 -30.48 -11.09 -11.11
CA ASP A 59 -30.73 -12.07 -10.05
C ASP A 59 -29.53 -13.00 -9.91
N PHE A 60 -28.53 -12.56 -9.15
CA PHE A 60 -27.29 -13.30 -8.93
C PHE A 60 -27.47 -14.62 -8.19
N GLY A 61 -28.64 -14.89 -7.59
CA GLY A 61 -28.96 -16.22 -7.05
C GLY A 61 -28.95 -17.29 -8.14
N LYS A 62 -29.43 -16.94 -9.34
CA LYS A 62 -29.45 -17.83 -10.51
C LYS A 62 -28.06 -18.11 -11.09
N ALA A 63 -27.05 -17.31 -10.72
CA ALA A 63 -25.66 -17.55 -11.10
C ALA A 63 -25.04 -18.76 -10.38
N TYR A 64 -25.77 -19.35 -9.43
CA TYR A 64 -25.37 -20.57 -8.73
C TYR A 64 -26.35 -21.70 -9.01
N TYR A 65 -25.91 -22.93 -8.76
CA TYR A 65 -26.78 -24.09 -8.71
C TYR A 65 -26.47 -24.90 -7.47
N ARG A 66 -27.48 -25.55 -6.91
CA ARG A 66 -27.30 -26.49 -5.82
C ARG A 66 -26.88 -27.83 -6.41
N HIS A 67 -25.75 -28.34 -5.96
CA HIS A 67 -25.25 -29.67 -6.32
C HIS A 67 -25.91 -30.73 -5.43
N GLU A 68 -25.80 -32.01 -5.80
CA GLU A 68 -26.43 -33.15 -5.10
C GLU A 68 -26.02 -33.24 -3.62
N ASP A 69 -24.84 -32.73 -3.27
CA ASP A 69 -24.30 -32.65 -1.90
C ASP A 69 -24.87 -31.46 -1.08
N GLY A 70 -25.84 -30.73 -1.63
CA GLY A 70 -26.43 -29.54 -1.03
C GLY A 70 -25.57 -28.27 -1.14
N THR A 71 -24.35 -28.35 -1.67
CA THR A 71 -23.46 -27.20 -1.82
C THR A 71 -23.85 -26.32 -2.99
N LEU A 72 -23.68 -25.00 -2.85
CA LEU A 72 -23.86 -24.05 -3.94
C LEU A 72 -22.58 -23.98 -4.77
N ARG A 73 -22.70 -24.23 -6.06
CA ARG A 73 -21.59 -24.14 -7.02
C ARG A 73 -21.86 -23.04 -8.06
N PRO A 74 -20.82 -22.32 -8.51
CA PRO A 74 -20.96 -21.27 -9.52
C PRO A 74 -21.32 -21.87 -10.89
N ARG A 75 -22.19 -21.20 -11.63
CA ARG A 75 -22.47 -21.54 -13.04
C ARG A 75 -21.35 -20.99 -13.93
N LEU A 76 -20.52 -21.89 -14.42
CA LEU A 76 -19.43 -21.58 -15.34
C LEU A 76 -19.89 -21.78 -16.78
N TYR A 77 -19.67 -20.78 -17.62
CA TYR A 77 -19.94 -20.81 -19.05
C TYR A 77 -18.63 -20.81 -19.81
N ARG A 78 -18.46 -21.72 -20.77
CA ARG A 78 -17.24 -21.74 -21.57
C ARG A 78 -17.14 -20.48 -22.42
N VAL A 79 -15.91 -20.00 -22.61
CA VAL A 79 -15.66 -18.75 -23.34
C VAL A 79 -16.02 -18.83 -24.82
N ASP A 80 -16.01 -20.04 -25.40
CA ASP A 80 -16.39 -20.33 -26.78
C ASP A 80 -17.88 -20.69 -26.94
N SER A 81 -18.68 -20.57 -25.89
CA SER A 81 -20.10 -20.94 -25.92
C SER A 81 -21.03 -19.74 -26.11
N GLU A 82 -22.05 -19.89 -26.95
CA GLU A 82 -23.16 -18.93 -27.10
C GLU A 82 -23.89 -18.68 -25.76
N ALA A 83 -23.82 -19.62 -24.82
CA ALA A 83 -24.43 -19.44 -23.51
C ALA A 83 -23.77 -18.30 -22.70
N LEU A 84 -22.47 -18.02 -22.89
CA LEU A 84 -21.79 -16.90 -22.25
C LEU A 84 -22.28 -15.55 -22.80
N THR A 85 -22.57 -15.47 -24.10
CA THR A 85 -23.00 -14.21 -24.74
C THR A 85 -24.40 -13.79 -24.30
N ARG A 86 -25.18 -14.74 -23.78
CA ARG A 86 -26.47 -14.48 -23.13
C ARG A 86 -26.36 -14.05 -21.66
N CYS A 87 -25.17 -14.05 -21.07
CA CYS A 87 -24.95 -13.57 -19.70
C CYS A 87 -24.77 -12.05 -19.66
N GLN A 88 -25.75 -11.32 -19.12
CA GLN A 88 -25.65 -9.88 -18.92
C GLN A 88 -24.57 -9.49 -17.89
N TYR A 89 -24.25 -10.40 -16.97
CA TYR A 89 -23.26 -10.17 -15.91
C TYR A 89 -22.26 -11.31 -15.84
N VAL A 90 -21.00 -10.97 -15.55
CA VAL A 90 -19.90 -11.95 -15.43
C VAL A 90 -18.95 -11.56 -14.32
N MET A 91 -18.33 -12.55 -13.69
CA MET A 91 -17.25 -12.31 -12.74
C MET A 91 -15.91 -12.23 -13.49
N LEU A 92 -15.45 -11.01 -13.74
CA LEU A 92 -14.15 -10.75 -14.34
C LEU A 92 -12.99 -11.00 -13.36
N THR A 93 -13.26 -10.83 -12.06
CA THR A 93 -12.30 -11.03 -10.97
C THR A 93 -12.83 -12.02 -9.93
N THR A 94 -11.93 -12.65 -9.17
CA THR A 94 -12.26 -13.58 -8.10
C THR A 94 -11.38 -13.30 -6.87
N GLN A 95 -11.72 -13.90 -5.73
CA GLN A 95 -10.89 -13.78 -4.52
C GLN A 95 -9.51 -14.41 -4.65
N GLN A 96 -9.31 -15.35 -5.59
CA GLN A 96 -8.04 -16.04 -5.77
C GLN A 96 -7.23 -15.53 -6.96
N TYR A 97 -7.89 -14.86 -7.91
CA TYR A 97 -7.29 -14.48 -9.18
C TYR A 97 -7.96 -13.23 -9.76
N ALA A 98 -7.15 -12.29 -10.23
CA ALA A 98 -7.60 -11.15 -11.03
C ALA A 98 -6.56 -10.81 -12.11
N ALA A 99 -6.98 -10.77 -13.36
CA ALA A 99 -6.19 -10.27 -14.50
C ALA A 99 -6.64 -8.88 -14.98
N VAL A 100 -7.75 -8.39 -14.42
CA VAL A 100 -8.28 -7.06 -14.71
C VAL A 100 -8.66 -6.37 -13.41
N LEU A 101 -8.65 -5.04 -13.45
CA LEU A 101 -9.25 -4.19 -12.43
C LEU A 101 -10.52 -3.56 -13.03
N VAL A 102 -11.64 -3.66 -12.32
CA VAL A 102 -12.93 -3.13 -12.78
C VAL A 102 -13.39 -2.04 -11.82
N VAL A 103 -13.77 -0.88 -12.35
CA VAL A 103 -14.32 0.25 -11.59
C VAL A 103 -15.72 0.55 -12.12
N ASP A 104 -16.70 0.59 -11.23
CA ASP A 104 -18.05 1.06 -11.56
C ASP A 104 -18.11 2.58 -11.42
N ILE A 105 -18.79 3.25 -12.34
CA ILE A 105 -18.89 4.70 -12.40
C ILE A 105 -20.37 5.05 -12.33
N ASP A 106 -20.78 5.44 -11.12
CA ASP A 106 -22.19 5.66 -10.78
C ASP A 106 -22.70 7.05 -11.14
N GLN A 107 -21.82 7.98 -11.49
CA GLN A 107 -22.21 9.31 -11.92
C GLN A 107 -23.08 9.22 -13.19
N PRO A 108 -24.35 9.68 -13.13
CA PRO A 108 -25.24 9.62 -14.27
C PRO A 108 -24.80 10.61 -15.35
N GLY A 109 -24.91 10.18 -16.60
CA GLY A 109 -24.69 10.99 -17.79
C GLY A 109 -25.99 11.21 -18.56
N GLN A 110 -25.88 11.19 -19.88
CA GLN A 110 -27.00 11.28 -20.81
C GLN A 110 -27.36 9.90 -21.38
N SER A 111 -28.53 9.78 -21.99
CA SER A 111 -28.90 8.58 -22.75
C SER A 111 -28.18 8.54 -24.10
N GLY A 112 -27.94 7.32 -24.60
CA GLY A 112 -27.36 7.05 -25.92
C GLY A 112 -26.21 6.04 -25.91
N GLY A 113 -25.56 5.84 -24.75
CA GLY A 113 -24.52 4.83 -24.57
C GLY A 113 -23.22 5.11 -25.33
N HIS A 114 -23.04 6.33 -25.83
CA HIS A 114 -21.81 6.82 -26.48
C HIS A 114 -20.84 7.38 -25.44
N PRO A 115 -19.51 7.42 -25.66
CA PRO A 115 -18.56 8.08 -24.75
C PRO A 115 -18.91 9.54 -24.41
N ALA A 116 -19.41 10.27 -25.41
CA ALA A 116 -19.94 11.63 -25.21
C ALA A 116 -21.16 11.71 -24.26
N ASN A 117 -21.84 10.59 -23.98
CA ASN A 117 -22.95 10.53 -23.05
C ASN A 117 -22.52 10.29 -21.59
N LEU A 118 -21.24 10.09 -21.30
CA LEU A 118 -20.74 10.14 -19.92
C LEU A 118 -21.01 11.51 -19.29
N SER A 119 -21.03 11.61 -17.96
CA SER A 119 -21.11 12.92 -17.30
C SER A 119 -19.90 13.79 -17.71
N PRO A 120 -20.05 15.13 -17.80
CA PRO A 120 -18.93 16.01 -18.13
C PRO A 120 -17.75 15.85 -17.17
N GLU A 121 -18.02 15.63 -15.89
CA GLU A 121 -16.99 15.40 -14.87
C GLU A 121 -16.23 14.08 -15.10
N VAL A 122 -16.94 12.99 -15.41
CA VAL A 122 -16.31 11.71 -15.77
C VAL A 122 -15.46 11.87 -17.02
N ARG A 123 -15.94 12.59 -18.05
CA ARG A 123 -15.14 12.84 -19.26
C ARG A 123 -13.87 13.62 -18.96
N GLN A 124 -13.94 14.63 -18.10
CA GLN A 124 -12.76 15.39 -17.68
C GLN A 124 -11.74 14.50 -16.95
N LYS A 125 -12.21 13.63 -16.05
CA LYS A 125 -11.34 12.66 -15.34
C LYS A 125 -10.75 11.61 -16.29
N MET A 126 -11.51 11.14 -17.27
CA MET A 126 -11.03 10.24 -18.33
C MET A 126 -9.96 10.92 -19.18
N ALA A 127 -10.18 12.18 -19.59
CA ALA A 127 -9.21 12.95 -20.35
C ALA A 127 -7.89 13.10 -19.57
N ALA A 128 -7.96 13.45 -18.28
CA ALA A 128 -6.77 13.53 -17.43
C ALA A 128 -6.04 12.19 -17.32
N LEU A 129 -6.77 11.08 -17.11
CA LEU A 129 -6.18 9.75 -17.11
C LEU A 129 -5.50 9.44 -18.45
N ILE A 130 -6.13 9.73 -19.58
CA ILE A 130 -5.59 9.45 -20.91
C ILE A 130 -4.34 10.31 -21.20
N GLU A 131 -4.36 11.59 -20.84
CA GLU A 131 -3.21 12.50 -20.99
C GLU A 131 -1.98 12.01 -20.21
N HIS A 132 -2.18 11.43 -19.03
CA HIS A 132 -1.13 10.78 -18.25
C HIS A 132 -0.80 9.35 -18.72
N ASN A 133 -1.38 8.88 -19.83
CA ASN A 133 -1.28 7.50 -20.30
C ASN A 133 -1.68 6.48 -19.22
N LEU A 134 -2.76 6.77 -18.49
CA LEU A 134 -3.38 5.98 -17.41
C LEU A 134 -4.81 5.53 -17.74
N GLY A 135 -5.31 5.85 -18.93
CA GLY A 135 -6.67 5.54 -19.37
C GLY A 135 -7.07 4.06 -19.21
N PRO A 136 -8.38 3.78 -19.10
CA PRO A 136 -8.90 2.42 -19.06
C PRO A 136 -8.66 1.71 -20.39
N SER A 137 -8.51 0.39 -20.32
CA SER A 137 -8.44 -0.47 -21.51
C SER A 137 -9.79 -0.64 -22.19
N TRP A 138 -10.87 -0.62 -21.40
CA TRP A 138 -12.24 -0.71 -21.88
C TRP A 138 -13.18 0.18 -21.06
N VAL A 139 -14.20 0.72 -21.72
CA VAL A 139 -15.30 1.45 -21.07
C VAL A 139 -16.63 0.91 -21.57
N GLY A 140 -17.49 0.48 -20.66
CA GLY A 140 -18.87 0.06 -20.93
C GLY A 140 -19.82 1.14 -20.47
N ILE A 141 -20.74 1.60 -21.31
CA ILE A 141 -21.63 2.72 -21.03
C ILE A 141 -23.08 2.27 -21.13
N ASN A 142 -23.86 2.57 -20.09
CA ASN A 142 -25.29 2.29 -20.04
C ASN A 142 -26.04 3.21 -21.04
N PRO A 143 -26.77 2.64 -22.01
CA PRO A 143 -27.51 3.42 -22.99
C PRO A 143 -28.63 4.28 -22.41
N GLN A 144 -29.16 3.94 -21.24
CA GLN A 144 -30.32 4.63 -20.66
C GLN A 144 -29.94 5.85 -19.81
N ASN A 145 -28.83 5.77 -19.09
CA ASN A 145 -28.49 6.76 -18.06
C ASN A 145 -27.04 7.23 -18.07
N GLY A 146 -26.21 6.77 -19.01
CA GLY A 146 -24.83 7.21 -19.15
C GLY A 146 -23.89 6.80 -18.01
N LYS A 147 -24.35 6.02 -17.02
CA LYS A 147 -23.48 5.35 -16.06
C LYS A 147 -22.54 4.41 -16.78
N ALA A 148 -21.37 4.15 -16.20
CA ALA A 148 -20.36 3.38 -16.90
C ALA A 148 -19.64 2.40 -16.00
N GLN A 149 -18.86 1.52 -16.63
CA GLN A 149 -17.92 0.63 -15.99
C GLN A 149 -16.64 0.64 -16.80
N ALA A 150 -15.50 0.79 -16.13
CA ALA A 150 -14.19 0.84 -16.75
C ALA A 150 -13.34 -0.37 -16.34
N ILE A 151 -12.55 -0.88 -17.28
CA ILE A 151 -11.68 -2.04 -17.08
C ILE A 151 -10.25 -1.68 -17.45
N TRP A 152 -9.30 -1.98 -16.56
CA TRP A 152 -7.87 -1.95 -16.84
C TRP A 152 -7.32 -3.38 -16.93
N LEU A 153 -6.58 -3.68 -17.99
CA LEU A 153 -5.80 -4.91 -18.06
C LEU A 153 -4.58 -4.77 -17.14
N ILE A 154 -4.37 -5.75 -16.27
CA ILE A 154 -3.25 -5.76 -15.33
C ILE A 154 -2.47 -7.07 -15.42
N ASP A 155 -1.23 -7.05 -14.95
CA ASP A 155 -0.49 -8.29 -14.69
C ASP A 155 -1.35 -9.19 -13.77
N PRO A 156 -1.61 -10.46 -14.14
CA PRO A 156 -2.44 -11.33 -13.33
C PRO A 156 -1.91 -11.50 -11.91
N VAL A 157 -2.77 -11.26 -10.93
CA VAL A 157 -2.46 -11.41 -9.51
C VAL A 157 -3.18 -12.58 -8.90
N TYR A 158 -2.49 -13.24 -7.97
CA TYR A 158 -2.96 -14.44 -7.30
C TYR A 158 -3.01 -14.22 -5.79
N ALA A 159 -4.01 -14.79 -5.14
CA ALA A 159 -4.09 -14.89 -3.70
C ALA A 159 -3.44 -16.19 -3.20
N ASP A 160 -3.01 -16.21 -1.93
CA ASP A 160 -2.62 -17.45 -1.28
C ASP A 160 -3.85 -18.30 -0.89
N LYS A 161 -3.62 -19.45 -0.25
CA LYS A 161 -4.68 -20.37 0.21
C LYS A 161 -5.69 -19.70 1.16
N SER A 162 -5.32 -18.61 1.83
CA SER A 162 -6.20 -17.85 2.72
C SER A 162 -7.00 -16.76 2.00
N GLY A 163 -6.85 -16.63 0.67
CA GLY A 163 -7.46 -15.59 -0.13
C GLY A 163 -6.81 -14.22 0.05
N LYS A 164 -5.58 -14.17 0.59
CA LYS A 164 -4.83 -12.92 0.79
C LYS A 164 -3.50 -12.98 0.06
N SER A 165 -3.01 -11.85 -0.43
CA SER A 165 -1.61 -11.74 -0.85
C SER A 165 -1.24 -10.26 -0.90
N ARG A 166 0.07 -9.97 -0.89
CA ARG A 166 0.55 -8.59 -1.01
C ARG A 166 0.09 -7.95 -2.34
N HIS A 167 -0.03 -8.76 -3.39
CA HIS A 167 -0.52 -8.32 -4.70
C HIS A 167 -2.04 -8.08 -4.69
N MET A 168 -2.83 -8.89 -3.98
CA MET A 168 -4.25 -8.63 -3.78
C MET A 168 -4.50 -7.39 -2.91
N SER A 169 -3.66 -7.13 -1.91
CA SER A 169 -3.71 -5.86 -1.16
C SER A 169 -3.38 -4.65 -2.03
N LEU A 170 -2.43 -4.82 -2.96
CA LEU A 170 -2.09 -3.78 -3.94
C LEU A 170 -3.26 -3.53 -4.90
N LEU A 171 -3.88 -4.59 -5.43
CA LEU A 171 -5.09 -4.50 -6.26
C LEU A 171 -6.21 -3.71 -5.55
N ALA A 172 -6.49 -4.04 -4.29
CA ALA A 172 -7.51 -3.35 -3.50
C ALA A 172 -7.16 -1.86 -3.27
N ALA A 173 -5.88 -1.54 -3.06
CA ALA A 173 -5.43 -0.16 -2.94
C ALA A 173 -5.55 0.62 -4.25
N THR A 174 -5.19 0.01 -5.38
CA THR A 174 -5.34 0.61 -6.71
C THR A 174 -6.80 0.81 -7.08
N SER A 175 -7.66 -0.18 -6.79
CA SER A 175 -9.11 -0.08 -7.01
C SER A 175 -9.72 1.07 -6.22
N ARG A 176 -9.31 1.23 -4.96
CA ARG A 176 -9.77 2.36 -4.12
C ARG A 176 -9.32 3.70 -4.69
N ALA A 177 -8.05 3.84 -5.07
CA ALA A 177 -7.52 5.11 -5.59
C ALA A 177 -8.19 5.52 -6.91
N LEU A 178 -8.38 4.57 -7.84
CA LEU A 178 -9.13 4.83 -9.08
C LEU A 178 -10.59 5.17 -8.79
N GLY A 179 -11.20 4.45 -7.86
CA GLY A 179 -12.58 4.67 -7.49
C GLY A 179 -12.81 6.01 -6.80
N GLU A 180 -11.90 6.46 -5.93
CA GLU A 180 -11.92 7.81 -5.33
C GLU A 180 -11.81 8.89 -6.41
N LEU A 181 -10.93 8.70 -7.41
CA LEU A 181 -10.81 9.62 -8.53
C LEU A 181 -12.09 9.68 -9.36
N LEU A 182 -12.66 8.52 -9.70
CA LEU A 182 -13.82 8.39 -10.59
C LEU A 182 -15.18 8.46 -9.88
N ASP A 183 -15.17 8.71 -8.57
CA ASP A 183 -16.37 8.84 -7.72
C ASP A 183 -17.27 7.60 -7.77
N HIS A 184 -16.66 6.42 -7.58
CA HIS A 184 -17.36 5.13 -7.49
C HIS A 184 -18.05 4.94 -6.12
N ASP A 185 -19.02 4.04 -6.05
CA ASP A 185 -19.54 3.51 -4.77
C ASP A 185 -18.49 2.61 -4.08
N PRO A 186 -18.00 2.97 -2.87
CA PRO A 186 -17.06 2.14 -2.11
C PRO A 186 -17.64 0.79 -1.65
N ASN A 187 -18.96 0.60 -1.75
CA ASN A 187 -19.66 -0.65 -1.44
C ASN A 187 -19.85 -1.58 -2.64
N PHE A 188 -19.20 -1.33 -3.79
CA PHE A 188 -19.20 -2.24 -4.94
C PHE A 188 -18.53 -3.58 -4.57
N SER A 189 -19.32 -4.41 -3.88
CA SER A 189 -18.96 -5.66 -3.22
C SER A 189 -19.60 -6.87 -3.92
N HIS A 190 -20.33 -6.62 -5.00
CA HIS A 190 -20.90 -7.66 -5.84
C HIS A 190 -19.90 -7.95 -6.96
N ARG A 191 -19.19 -9.08 -6.86
CA ARG A 191 -18.11 -9.51 -7.77
C ARG A 191 -18.50 -9.60 -9.26
N PHE A 192 -19.77 -9.35 -9.60
CA PHE A 192 -20.33 -9.36 -10.93
C PHE A 192 -20.20 -7.99 -11.59
N SER A 193 -19.56 -7.99 -12.75
CA SER A 193 -19.45 -6.85 -13.67
C SER A 193 -20.50 -6.98 -14.77
N ARG A 194 -20.84 -5.87 -15.44
CA ARG A 194 -21.56 -5.94 -16.71
C ARG A 194 -20.69 -6.70 -17.72
N SER A 195 -21.31 -7.55 -18.53
CA SER A 195 -20.56 -8.43 -19.43
C SER A 195 -20.13 -7.69 -20.71
N PRO A 196 -18.82 -7.61 -21.00
CA PRO A 196 -18.32 -7.17 -22.31
C PRO A 196 -18.64 -8.15 -23.44
N PHE A 197 -19.03 -9.38 -23.07
CA PHE A 197 -19.33 -10.48 -23.97
C PHE A 197 -20.81 -10.59 -24.32
N TYR A 198 -21.67 -9.76 -23.72
CA TYR A 198 -23.10 -9.82 -23.96
C TYR A 198 -23.45 -9.34 -25.38
N ASP A 199 -24.24 -10.13 -26.10
CA ASP A 199 -24.69 -9.85 -27.48
C ASP A 199 -26.22 -9.77 -27.62
N GLY A 200 -26.95 -9.90 -26.52
CA GLY A 200 -28.41 -9.86 -26.53
C GLY A 200 -29.00 -8.45 -26.65
N ASN A 201 -30.32 -8.38 -26.69
CA ASN A 201 -31.08 -7.16 -27.01
C ASN A 201 -31.59 -6.39 -25.78
N ASP A 202 -31.06 -6.64 -24.58
CA ASP A 202 -31.48 -5.89 -23.38
C ASP A 202 -31.13 -4.40 -23.54
N PRO A 203 -32.11 -3.47 -23.44
CA PRO A 203 -31.87 -2.05 -23.66
C PRO A 203 -30.99 -1.39 -22.59
N THR A 204 -30.75 -2.08 -21.47
CA THR A 204 -29.87 -1.65 -20.38
C THR A 204 -28.45 -2.21 -20.50
N ALA A 205 -28.20 -3.09 -21.47
CA ALA A 205 -26.89 -3.67 -21.71
C ALA A 205 -25.88 -2.59 -22.10
N TYR A 206 -24.71 -2.66 -21.47
CA TYR A 206 -23.68 -1.64 -21.67
C TYR A 206 -23.11 -1.77 -23.08
N ARG A 207 -22.93 -0.63 -23.75
CA ARG A 207 -22.14 -0.55 -24.98
C ARG A 207 -20.68 -0.44 -24.61
N TRP A 208 -19.88 -1.40 -25.03
CA TRP A 208 -18.46 -1.50 -24.69
C TRP A 208 -17.59 -0.92 -25.79
N TYR A 209 -16.57 -0.18 -25.38
CA TYR A 209 -15.57 0.48 -26.23
C TYR A 209 -14.19 0.03 -25.79
N CYS A 210 -13.44 -0.63 -26.66
CA CYS A 210 -12.05 -0.98 -26.39
C CYS A 210 -11.17 0.22 -26.73
N GLN A 211 -10.33 0.64 -25.79
CA GLN A 211 -9.46 1.80 -25.93
C GLN A 211 -8.03 1.38 -26.26
N HIS A 212 -7.53 0.34 -25.58
CA HIS A 212 -6.21 -0.24 -25.83
C HIS A 212 -6.06 -1.62 -25.18
N LYS A 213 -5.00 -2.35 -25.56
CA LYS A 213 -4.68 -3.69 -25.04
C LYS A 213 -3.43 -3.72 -24.12
N HIS A 214 -2.96 -2.55 -23.68
CA HIS A 214 -1.80 -2.43 -22.79
C HIS A 214 -2.07 -3.01 -21.40
N VAL A 215 -1.19 -3.91 -20.94
CA VAL A 215 -1.24 -4.55 -19.62
C VAL A 215 -0.40 -3.75 -18.63
N ARG A 216 -1.00 -3.37 -17.50
CA ARG A 216 -0.34 -2.53 -16.50
C ARG A 216 0.14 -3.31 -15.29
N ARG A 217 1.32 -2.96 -14.81
CA ARG A 217 1.77 -3.36 -13.47
C ARG A 217 1.06 -2.52 -12.42
N LEU A 218 0.35 -3.17 -11.50
CA LEU A 218 -0.43 -2.49 -10.45
C LEU A 218 0.35 -1.48 -9.61
N ALA A 219 1.64 -1.74 -9.37
CA ALA A 219 2.48 -0.86 -8.55
C ALA A 219 2.76 0.47 -9.24
N ASP A 220 3.00 0.42 -10.55
CA ASP A 220 3.31 1.59 -11.36
C ASP A 220 2.03 2.40 -11.58
N LEU A 221 0.92 1.71 -11.93
CA LEU A 221 -0.41 2.31 -12.03
C LEU A 221 -0.80 3.06 -10.74
N LEU A 222 -0.69 2.43 -9.57
CA LEU A 222 -1.03 3.08 -8.30
C LEU A 222 -0.14 4.30 -8.01
N LYS A 223 1.17 4.19 -8.28
CA LYS A 223 2.10 5.29 -8.07
C LYS A 223 1.77 6.48 -8.96
N GLU A 224 1.49 6.23 -10.23
CA GLU A 224 1.18 7.27 -11.21
C GLU A 224 -0.17 7.93 -10.92
N ILE A 225 -1.20 7.16 -10.55
CA ILE A 225 -2.49 7.71 -10.10
C ILE A 225 -2.29 8.65 -8.92
N ARG A 226 -1.58 8.21 -7.88
CA ARG A 226 -1.34 9.04 -6.68
C ARG A 226 -0.54 10.30 -6.99
N THR A 227 0.40 10.21 -7.93
CA THR A 227 1.18 11.37 -8.38
C THR A 227 0.28 12.37 -9.08
N MET A 228 -0.60 11.90 -9.98
CA MET A 228 -1.58 12.74 -10.69
C MET A 228 -2.59 13.37 -9.73
N THR A 229 -3.06 12.65 -8.71
CA THR A 229 -4.10 13.14 -7.77
C THR A 229 -3.54 13.84 -6.53
N GLY A 230 -2.22 14.00 -6.43
CA GLY A 230 -1.56 14.60 -5.24
C GLY A 230 -1.74 13.79 -3.95
N GLN A 231 -2.08 12.50 -4.03
CA GLN A 231 -2.23 11.63 -2.87
C GLN A 231 -0.86 11.29 -2.27
N GLU A 232 -0.77 11.24 -0.94
CA GLU A 232 0.48 10.90 -0.25
C GLU A 232 0.99 9.51 -0.69
N GLN A 233 2.19 9.50 -1.27
CA GLN A 233 2.85 8.28 -1.64
C GLN A 233 3.46 7.63 -0.39
N TYR A 234 3.34 6.31 -0.26
CA TYR A 234 4.12 5.57 0.74
C TYR A 234 5.60 5.73 0.40
N THR A 235 6.26 6.65 1.10
CA THR A 235 7.71 6.78 1.10
C THR A 235 8.24 5.71 2.05
N LYS A 236 9.16 4.86 1.57
CA LYS A 236 9.92 4.00 2.49
C LYS A 236 10.53 4.94 3.54
N PRO A 237 10.38 4.65 4.85
CA PRO A 237 11.07 5.44 5.86
C PRO A 237 12.54 5.51 5.45
N GLN A 238 13.05 6.71 5.18
CA GLN A 238 14.46 6.87 4.92
C GLN A 238 15.19 6.31 6.13
N GLN A 239 16.28 5.59 5.87
CA GLN A 239 17.11 5.06 6.92
C GLN A 239 17.66 6.26 7.71
N GLN A 240 17.07 6.53 8.89
CA GLN A 240 17.38 7.71 9.69
C GLN A 240 18.80 7.70 10.25
N PHE A 241 19.44 6.53 10.26
CA PHE A 241 20.79 6.33 10.78
C PHE A 241 21.73 5.97 9.65
N SER A 242 22.84 6.71 9.55
CA SER A 242 23.90 6.51 8.57
C SER A 242 24.62 5.16 8.76
N SER A 243 24.52 4.57 9.95
CA SER A 243 25.10 3.26 10.26
C SER A 243 24.37 2.50 11.38
N GLY A 244 24.56 1.18 11.42
CA GLY A 244 24.03 0.34 12.51
C GLY A 244 24.59 0.70 13.90
N ARG A 245 25.78 1.30 13.96
CA ARG A 245 26.42 1.76 15.20
C ARG A 245 25.72 2.99 15.77
N GLU A 246 25.36 3.92 14.89
CA GLU A 246 24.58 5.11 15.23
C GLU A 246 23.18 4.73 15.75
N LEU A 247 22.52 3.77 15.09
CA LEU A 247 21.25 3.20 15.56
C LEU A 247 21.36 2.61 16.98
N ILE A 248 22.42 1.84 17.26
CA ILE A 248 22.63 1.24 18.59
C ILE A 248 22.86 2.32 19.65
N ASN A 249 23.64 3.35 19.35
CA ASN A 249 23.93 4.43 20.30
C ASN A 249 22.67 5.26 20.58
N ALA A 250 21.94 5.67 19.55
CA ALA A 250 20.71 6.43 19.72
C ALA A 250 19.64 5.67 20.55
N VAL A 251 19.59 4.34 20.42
CA VAL A 251 18.69 3.50 21.23
C VAL A 251 19.16 3.39 22.68
N LYS A 252 20.48 3.40 22.95
CA LYS A 252 21.01 3.44 24.32
C LYS A 252 20.68 4.78 24.99
N THR A 253 20.97 5.89 24.33
CA THR A 253 20.68 7.24 24.84
C THR A 253 19.20 7.42 25.16
N ARG A 254 18.31 7.00 24.25
CA ARG A 254 16.85 7.03 24.50
C ARG A 254 16.42 6.17 25.68
N ARG A 255 17.10 5.05 25.92
CA ARG A 255 16.82 4.19 27.08
C ARG A 255 17.27 4.87 28.37
N GLU A 256 18.43 5.50 28.36
CA GLU A 256 18.97 6.24 29.51
C GLU A 256 18.08 7.45 29.83
N GLU A 257 17.67 8.23 28.84
CA GLU A 257 16.71 9.34 28.97
C GLU A 257 15.37 8.87 29.55
N ALA A 258 14.81 7.77 29.02
CA ALA A 258 13.55 7.23 29.54
C ALA A 258 13.67 6.69 30.97
N GLN A 259 14.84 6.16 31.35
CA GLN A 259 15.11 5.72 32.71
C GLN A 259 15.27 6.92 33.66
N ALA A 260 15.97 7.97 33.24
CA ALA A 260 16.13 9.21 34.00
C ALA A 260 14.79 9.93 34.17
N PHE A 261 13.98 10.04 33.12
CA PHE A 261 12.64 10.62 33.19
C PHE A 261 11.73 9.82 34.13
N LYS A 262 11.80 8.48 34.07
CA LYS A 262 11.03 7.64 34.98
C LYS A 262 11.45 7.83 36.44
N ALA A 263 12.75 7.94 36.72
CA ALA A 263 13.26 8.20 38.07
C ALA A 263 12.78 9.57 38.56
N LEU A 264 12.92 10.62 37.75
CA LEU A 264 12.45 11.97 38.06
C LEU A 264 10.94 12.00 38.32
N ALA A 265 10.14 11.31 37.50
CA ALA A 265 8.70 11.23 37.69
C ALA A 265 8.32 10.48 38.98
N GLN A 266 9.07 9.43 39.35
CA GLN A 266 8.88 8.73 40.62
C GLN A 266 9.31 9.58 41.81
N ASP A 267 10.39 10.35 41.72
CA ASP A 267 10.84 11.26 42.78
C ASP A 267 9.81 12.37 43.00
N VAL A 268 9.31 12.99 41.92
CA VAL A 268 8.24 13.99 41.96
C VAL A 268 6.93 13.40 42.51
N GLU A 269 6.53 12.20 42.09
CA GLU A 269 5.33 11.54 42.62
C GLU A 269 5.47 11.15 44.09
N THR A 270 6.68 10.81 44.55
CA THR A 270 6.98 10.49 45.96
C THR A 270 6.99 11.75 46.84
N GLU A 271 7.53 12.86 46.34
CA GLU A 271 7.51 14.17 47.04
C GLU A 271 6.09 14.76 47.12
N LEU A 272 5.26 14.59 46.09
CA LEU A 272 3.91 15.18 46.04
C LEU A 272 2.81 14.35 46.74
N SER A 273 2.99 13.06 46.97
CA SER A 273 1.88 12.16 47.35
C SER A 273 1.57 12.06 48.84
N THR A 274 2.37 12.67 49.72
CA THR A 274 2.19 12.52 51.18
C THR A 274 1.62 13.75 51.89
N GLU A 275 1.87 14.98 51.40
CA GLU A 275 1.47 16.22 52.11
C GLU A 275 0.31 17.01 51.47
N LEU A 276 -0.01 16.83 50.19
CA LEU A 276 -0.96 17.72 49.48
C LEU A 276 -2.43 17.28 49.46
N ASP A 277 -2.75 16.00 49.70
CA ASP A 277 -4.16 15.55 49.80
C ASP A 277 -4.87 16.15 51.04
N GLN A 278 -4.14 16.62 52.06
CA GLN A 278 -4.70 17.29 53.24
C GLN A 278 -4.98 18.77 53.03
N TYR A 279 -4.38 19.40 52.01
CA TYR A 279 -4.47 20.84 51.75
C TYR A 279 -5.10 21.18 50.40
N ASP A 280 -5.59 20.20 49.64
CA ASP A 280 -6.32 20.43 48.39
C ASP A 280 -7.76 20.92 48.69
N PRO A 281 -8.07 22.22 48.49
CA PRO A 281 -9.38 22.78 48.80
C PRO A 281 -10.49 22.26 47.87
N GLU A 282 -10.14 21.54 46.80
CA GLU A 282 -11.10 20.93 45.86
C GLU A 282 -11.56 19.52 46.29
N LEU A 283 -10.97 18.95 47.36
CA LEU A 283 -11.39 17.64 47.88
C LEU A 283 -12.56 17.79 48.85
N ILE A 284 -13.66 17.11 48.54
CA ILE A 284 -14.83 17.01 49.42
C ILE A 284 -14.73 15.66 50.13
N GLU A 285 -14.62 15.65 51.45
CA GLU A 285 -14.42 14.42 52.25
C GLU A 285 -13.25 13.55 51.74
N GLY A 286 -12.19 14.19 51.22
CA GLY A 286 -11.01 13.50 50.66
C GLY A 286 -11.20 12.96 49.24
N VAL A 287 -12.34 13.22 48.59
CA VAL A 287 -12.68 12.78 47.22
C VAL A 287 -12.76 13.98 46.28
N ARG A 288 -12.10 13.90 45.13
CA ARG A 288 -12.23 14.93 44.08
C ARG A 288 -13.50 14.67 43.26
N VAL A 289 -14.57 15.38 43.59
CA VAL A 289 -15.85 15.24 42.89
C VAL A 289 -15.76 15.87 41.51
N LEU A 290 -16.02 15.08 40.46
CA LEU A 290 -16.10 15.58 39.09
C LEU A 290 -17.51 16.11 38.81
N TRP A 291 -17.60 17.32 38.30
CA TRP A 291 -18.87 17.98 37.98
C TRP A 291 -19.14 17.90 36.47
N ILE A 292 -20.36 17.47 36.11
CA ILE A 292 -20.87 17.51 34.73
C ILE A 292 -21.39 18.91 34.43
N SER A 293 -22.09 19.51 35.39
CA SER A 293 -22.58 20.88 35.39
C SER A 293 -22.67 21.36 36.84
N GLN A 294 -22.89 22.66 37.05
CA GLN A 294 -23.02 23.22 38.40
C GLN A 294 -24.10 22.47 39.20
N GLY A 295 -23.75 21.91 40.36
CA GLY A 295 -24.66 21.12 41.21
C GLY A 295 -24.87 19.65 40.78
N ARG A 296 -24.29 19.21 39.65
CA ARG A 296 -24.44 17.84 39.12
C ARG A 296 -23.11 17.11 38.99
N ALA A 297 -22.91 16.06 39.78
CA ALA A 297 -21.69 15.26 39.78
C ALA A 297 -21.74 14.07 38.80
N ALA A 298 -20.58 13.75 38.22
CA ALA A 298 -20.28 12.51 37.52
C ALA A 298 -19.94 11.41 38.54
N ARG A 299 -20.99 10.82 39.14
CA ARG A 299 -20.89 9.88 40.28
C ARG A 299 -20.00 8.68 40.00
N ASP A 300 -20.25 7.95 38.91
CA ASP A 300 -19.50 6.74 38.56
C ASP A 300 -18.05 7.04 38.17
N GLU A 301 -17.81 8.13 37.45
CA GLU A 301 -16.45 8.52 37.06
C GLU A 301 -15.62 8.97 38.26
N THR A 302 -16.23 9.75 39.17
CA THR A 302 -15.63 10.14 40.45
C THR A 302 -15.25 8.91 41.26
N ALA A 303 -16.20 7.98 41.43
CA ALA A 303 -16.01 6.74 42.17
C ALA A 303 -14.92 5.85 41.56
N PHE A 304 -14.91 5.70 40.23
CA PHE A 304 -13.94 4.89 39.52
C PHE A 304 -12.52 5.47 39.59
N ARG A 305 -12.35 6.79 39.43
CA ARG A 305 -11.05 7.45 39.55
C ARG A 305 -10.51 7.38 40.96
N TYR A 306 -11.37 7.55 41.97
CA TYR A 306 -10.96 7.42 43.36
C TYR A 306 -10.53 5.98 43.68
N ALA A 307 -11.29 4.97 43.24
CA ALA A 307 -10.91 3.57 43.37
C ALA A 307 -9.57 3.24 42.69
N LEU A 308 -9.29 3.82 41.51
CA LEU A 308 -7.98 3.71 40.86
C LEU A 308 -6.86 4.34 41.69
N LYS A 309 -7.05 5.57 42.20
CA LYS A 309 -6.06 6.27 43.05
C LYS A 309 -5.73 5.44 44.29
N THR A 310 -6.76 4.95 44.99
CA THR A 310 -6.59 4.10 46.18
C THR A 310 -5.89 2.78 45.84
N CYS A 311 -6.25 2.15 44.72
CA CYS A 311 -5.60 0.92 44.28
C CYS A 311 -4.12 1.12 43.91
N HIS A 312 -3.76 2.26 43.31
CA HIS A 312 -2.36 2.65 43.08
C HIS A 312 -1.60 2.88 44.39
N ARG A 313 -2.24 3.51 45.39
CA ARG A 313 -1.67 3.71 46.73
C ARG A 313 -1.41 2.37 47.44
N LEU A 314 -2.38 1.45 47.43
CA LEU A 314 -2.20 0.10 47.98
C LEU A 314 -1.04 -0.63 47.33
N ARG A 315 -0.88 -0.50 46.01
CA ARG A 315 0.26 -1.09 45.29
C ARG A 315 1.59 -0.46 45.70
N ALA A 316 1.65 0.87 45.82
CA ALA A 316 2.85 1.58 46.23
C ALA A 316 3.27 1.22 47.67
N ALA A 317 2.29 1.06 48.58
CA ALA A 317 2.51 0.61 49.97
C ALA A 317 2.84 -0.89 50.09
N GLY A 318 2.78 -1.67 49.00
CA GLY A 318 3.01 -3.12 49.02
C GLY A 318 1.85 -3.94 49.61
N GLU A 319 0.70 -3.31 49.83
CA GLU A 319 -0.49 -3.95 50.40
C GLU A 319 -1.28 -4.77 49.37
N ARG A 320 -2.09 -5.71 49.86
CA ARG A 320 -2.95 -6.54 49.00
C ARG A 320 -4.12 -5.71 48.45
N MET A 321 -4.16 -5.54 47.13
CA MET A 321 -5.30 -4.96 46.39
C MET A 321 -6.49 -5.95 46.37
N THR A 322 -7.23 -6.05 47.48
CA THR A 322 -8.42 -6.90 47.57
C THR A 322 -9.61 -6.28 46.83
N ASP A 323 -10.53 -7.11 46.33
CA ASP A 323 -11.76 -6.61 45.69
C ASP A 323 -12.60 -5.80 46.69
N ALA A 324 -12.62 -6.18 47.97
CA ALA A 324 -13.32 -5.44 49.03
C ALA A 324 -12.78 -4.01 49.17
N ALA A 325 -11.46 -3.82 49.34
CA ALA A 325 -10.87 -2.50 49.50
C ALA A 325 -11.11 -1.57 48.29
N ILE A 326 -11.14 -2.13 47.07
CA ILE A 326 -11.43 -1.37 45.84
C ILE A 326 -12.92 -1.01 45.75
N ILE A 327 -13.82 -1.93 46.15
CA ILE A 327 -15.26 -1.68 46.20
C ILE A 327 -15.58 -0.64 47.27
N ASP A 328 -15.01 -0.74 48.46
CA ASP A 328 -15.21 0.22 49.56
C ASP A 328 -14.79 1.63 49.14
N ALA A 329 -13.64 1.76 48.46
CA ALA A 329 -13.18 3.03 47.91
C ALA A 329 -14.16 3.60 46.86
N TYR A 330 -14.67 2.74 45.97
CA TYR A 330 -15.67 3.13 44.98
C TYR A 330 -16.97 3.60 45.63
N GLU A 331 -17.51 2.84 46.58
CA GLU A 331 -18.76 3.15 47.27
C GLU A 331 -18.65 4.44 48.07
N HIS A 332 -17.53 4.65 48.77
CA HIS A 332 -17.25 5.88 49.50
C HIS A 332 -17.32 7.10 48.56
N ALA A 333 -16.56 7.09 47.48
CA ALA A 333 -16.51 8.21 46.54
C ALA A 333 -17.82 8.42 45.76
N TYR A 334 -18.55 7.34 45.45
CA TYR A 334 -19.88 7.45 44.84
C TYR A 334 -20.86 8.13 45.80
N ASN A 335 -20.85 7.76 47.08
CA ASN A 335 -21.74 8.35 48.09
C ASN A 335 -21.43 9.82 48.35
N VAL A 336 -20.14 10.20 48.37
CA VAL A 336 -19.73 11.61 48.44
C VAL A 336 -20.25 12.38 47.22
N ALA A 337 -20.04 11.86 46.01
CA ALA A 337 -20.54 12.50 44.78
C ALA A 337 -22.08 12.60 44.75
N GLN A 338 -22.79 11.59 45.26
CA GLN A 338 -24.25 11.59 45.36
C GLN A 338 -24.76 12.64 46.36
N ARG A 339 -24.12 12.76 47.52
CA ARG A 339 -24.52 13.71 48.56
C ARG A 339 -24.36 15.16 48.11
N HIS A 340 -23.25 15.47 47.44
CA HIS A 340 -22.92 16.85 47.06
C HIS A 340 -23.38 17.25 45.65
N GLY A 341 -23.57 16.29 44.74
CA GLY A 341 -23.95 16.56 43.34
C GLY A 341 -25.02 15.62 42.78
N GLY A 342 -25.90 15.11 43.65
CA GLY A 342 -27.01 14.21 43.27
C GLY A 342 -28.02 14.86 42.32
N ASP A 343 -28.23 16.18 42.40
CA ASP A 343 -29.14 16.95 41.53
C ASP A 343 -30.58 16.37 41.53
N GLY A 344 -31.06 15.99 42.72
CA GLY A 344 -32.39 15.39 42.92
C GLY A 344 -32.57 13.97 42.34
N ARG A 345 -31.51 13.36 41.78
CA ARG A 345 -31.56 11.99 41.24
C ARG A 345 -31.45 10.95 42.34
N ASP A 346 -32.22 9.87 42.20
CA ASP A 346 -32.06 8.68 43.02
C ASP A 346 -30.65 8.07 42.86
N SER A 347 -30.22 7.34 43.89
CA SER A 347 -28.95 6.62 43.87
C SER A 347 -29.05 5.46 42.88
N GLU A 348 -28.19 5.48 41.86
CA GLU A 348 -28.10 4.44 40.83
C GLU A 348 -26.82 3.62 41.04
N MET A 349 -26.54 3.24 42.29
CA MET A 349 -25.35 2.45 42.61
C MET A 349 -25.40 1.11 41.87
N PRO A 350 -24.35 0.72 41.13
CA PRO A 350 -24.32 -0.56 40.44
C PRO A 350 -24.50 -1.75 41.40
N PRO A 351 -25.16 -2.85 40.97
CA PRO A 351 -25.32 -4.02 41.82
C PRO A 351 -23.96 -4.65 42.18
N MET A 352 -23.92 -5.43 43.27
CA MET A 352 -22.66 -5.97 43.83
C MET A 352 -21.84 -6.77 42.79
N ARG A 353 -22.51 -7.53 41.92
CA ARG A 353 -21.86 -8.30 40.84
C ARG A 353 -21.05 -7.41 39.89
N ASP A 354 -21.56 -6.24 39.56
CA ASP A 354 -20.89 -5.31 38.63
C ASP A 354 -19.75 -4.58 39.33
N ARG A 355 -19.91 -4.25 40.62
CA ARG A 355 -18.84 -3.68 41.46
C ARG A 355 -17.66 -4.65 41.62
N GLN A 356 -17.92 -5.95 41.80
CA GLN A 356 -16.86 -6.97 41.79
C GLN A 356 -16.13 -7.06 40.43
N THR A 357 -16.87 -6.93 39.33
CA THR A 357 -16.27 -6.92 37.98
C THR A 357 -15.44 -5.66 37.76
N MET A 358 -15.92 -4.50 38.22
CA MET A 358 -15.21 -3.23 38.21
C MET A 358 -13.92 -3.30 39.03
N ALA A 359 -13.96 -3.85 40.24
CA ALA A 359 -12.78 -4.01 41.10
C ALA A 359 -11.67 -4.85 40.43
N ARG A 360 -12.05 -5.95 39.77
CA ARG A 360 -11.13 -6.76 38.95
C ARG A 360 -10.53 -5.97 37.80
N ARG A 361 -11.32 -5.10 37.14
CA ARG A 361 -10.84 -4.23 36.06
C ARG A 361 -9.87 -3.17 36.58
N VAL A 362 -10.20 -2.48 37.68
CA VAL A 362 -9.33 -1.49 38.35
C VAL A 362 -7.98 -2.12 38.71
N ARG A 363 -8.01 -3.26 39.38
CA ARG A 363 -6.80 -4.04 39.70
C ARG A 363 -6.04 -4.46 38.43
N GLY A 364 -6.75 -4.84 37.37
CA GLY A 364 -6.17 -5.13 36.06
C GLY A 364 -5.45 -3.92 35.44
N TYR A 365 -6.05 -2.74 35.49
CA TYR A 365 -5.43 -1.50 34.99
C TYR A 365 -4.17 -1.13 35.76
N VAL A 366 -4.25 -1.21 37.10
CA VAL A 366 -3.10 -0.92 37.96
C VAL A 366 -1.96 -1.91 37.68
N THR A 367 -2.24 -3.22 37.67
CA THR A 367 -1.21 -4.27 37.52
C THR A 367 -0.62 -4.39 36.11
N GLN A 368 -1.42 -4.20 35.07
CA GLN A 368 -0.99 -4.46 33.68
C GLN A 368 -0.37 -3.26 32.97
N SER A 369 -0.36 -2.07 33.58
CA SER A 369 0.30 -0.85 33.06
C SER A 369 0.21 -0.72 31.53
N LYS A 370 -0.99 -0.92 30.94
CA LYS A 370 -1.20 -0.62 29.53
C LYS A 370 -1.39 0.88 29.43
N THR A 371 -0.30 1.59 29.13
CA THR A 371 -0.38 2.92 28.52
C THR A 371 -1.37 2.85 27.36
N SER A 372 -2.29 3.80 27.33
CA SER A 372 -3.48 3.86 26.48
C SER A 372 -3.21 3.44 25.01
N MET A 373 -4.05 2.55 24.48
CA MET A 373 -4.10 2.18 23.05
C MET A 373 -4.82 3.25 22.20
N GLY A 374 -4.59 4.53 22.47
CA GLY A 374 -5.28 5.64 21.80
C GLY A 374 -4.40 6.81 21.39
N ALA A 375 -3.13 6.85 21.81
CA ALA A 375 -2.18 7.85 21.33
C ALA A 375 -1.45 7.29 20.09
N SER A 376 -1.30 8.12 19.05
CA SER A 376 -0.33 7.85 17.99
C SER A 376 1.02 7.52 18.63
N ALA A 377 1.73 6.55 18.06
CA ALA A 377 3.06 6.22 18.58
C ALA A 377 3.89 7.50 18.62
N PRO A 378 4.45 7.89 19.78
CA PRO A 378 5.20 9.14 19.86
C PRO A 378 6.34 9.11 18.84
N PRO A 379 6.69 10.26 18.24
CA PRO A 379 7.84 10.34 17.35
C PRO A 379 9.07 9.84 18.12
N GLY A 380 9.73 8.79 17.60
CA GLY A 380 10.89 8.16 18.24
C GLY A 380 10.78 6.66 18.55
N ARG A 381 9.62 6.02 18.32
CA ARG A 381 9.50 4.56 18.43
C ARG A 381 10.24 3.87 17.28
N ALA A 382 11.25 3.05 17.60
CA ALA A 382 12.08 2.36 16.60
C ALA A 382 11.22 1.57 15.60
N THR A 383 11.47 1.75 14.30
CA THR A 383 10.70 1.09 13.22
C THR A 383 10.84 -0.43 13.25
N SER A 384 9.96 -1.17 12.58
CA SER A 384 10.05 -2.65 12.53
C SER A 384 11.36 -3.12 11.90
N THR A 385 11.86 -2.38 10.90
CA THR A 385 13.17 -2.54 10.26
C THR A 385 14.32 -2.28 11.23
N GLU A 386 14.28 -1.20 12.00
CA GLU A 386 15.28 -0.92 13.04
C GLU A 386 15.29 -1.98 14.14
N ARG A 387 14.12 -2.48 14.56
CA ARG A 387 14.01 -3.58 15.52
C ARG A 387 14.63 -4.87 14.98
N LYS A 388 14.43 -5.18 13.70
CA LYS A 388 15.05 -6.34 13.04
C LYS A 388 16.56 -6.16 12.88
N ALA A 389 17.02 -4.95 12.56
CA ALA A 389 18.43 -4.58 12.50
C ALA A 389 19.10 -4.74 13.89
N LEU A 390 18.48 -4.25 14.96
CA LEU A 390 18.95 -4.44 16.34
C LEU A 390 18.93 -5.91 16.78
N SER A 391 17.95 -6.69 16.33
CA SER A 391 17.93 -8.13 16.61
C SER A 391 19.08 -8.88 15.92
N THR A 392 19.60 -8.33 14.81
CA THR A 392 20.66 -8.97 14.01
C THR A 392 22.05 -8.44 14.38
N MET A 393 22.18 -7.14 14.61
CA MET A 393 23.45 -6.44 14.87
C MET A 393 23.66 -6.07 16.34
N GLY A 394 22.61 -6.10 17.17
CA GLY A 394 22.72 -5.84 18.60
C GLY A 394 23.34 -7.03 19.35
N ARG A 395 23.57 -6.85 20.67
CA ARG A 395 24.26 -7.83 21.55
C ARG A 395 23.73 -9.27 21.43
N ARG A 396 22.42 -9.46 21.20
CA ARG A 396 21.82 -10.79 21.01
C ARG A 396 22.11 -11.37 19.62
N GLY A 397 22.06 -10.56 18.57
CA GLY A 397 22.38 -10.98 17.21
C GLY A 397 23.85 -11.32 17.03
N GLY A 398 24.75 -10.51 17.59
CA GLY A 398 26.19 -10.78 17.61
C GLY A 398 26.55 -12.07 18.35
N LYS A 399 25.92 -12.33 19.51
CA LYS A 399 26.09 -13.62 20.22
C LYS A 399 25.62 -14.81 19.39
N LYS A 400 24.44 -14.72 18.76
CA LYS A 400 23.89 -15.79 17.94
C LYS A 400 24.67 -16.03 16.65
N ALA A 401 25.25 -14.97 16.07
CA ALA A 401 26.17 -15.09 14.94
C ALA A 401 27.48 -15.78 15.36
N ALA A 402 28.06 -15.40 16.50
CA ALA A 402 29.25 -16.04 17.04
C ALA A 402 29.02 -17.51 17.41
N GLU A 403 27.83 -17.85 17.94
CA GLU A 403 27.44 -19.24 18.22
C GLU A 403 27.45 -20.13 16.96
N ARG A 404 27.02 -19.62 15.81
CA ARG A 404 27.03 -20.37 14.53
C ARG A 404 28.42 -20.71 14.01
N TRP A 405 29.44 -19.99 14.46
CA TRP A 405 30.85 -20.20 14.11
C TRP A 405 31.63 -20.98 15.17
N LYS A 406 31.00 -21.37 16.29
CA LYS A 406 31.66 -22.17 17.34
C LYS A 406 32.07 -23.55 16.85
N ASP A 407 31.23 -24.17 16.02
CA ASP A 407 31.55 -25.41 15.34
C ASP A 407 31.94 -25.12 13.88
N ARG A 408 33.24 -25.24 13.62
CA ARG A 408 33.83 -24.94 12.32
C ARG A 408 33.54 -26.02 11.27
N GLU A 409 33.19 -27.22 11.72
CA GLU A 409 32.80 -28.35 10.86
C GLU A 409 31.30 -28.41 10.61
N SER A 410 30.52 -27.49 11.19
CA SER A 410 29.09 -27.40 10.91
C SER A 410 28.83 -27.14 9.43
N HIS A 411 27.75 -27.72 8.90
CA HIS A 411 27.32 -27.51 7.51
C HIS A 411 27.24 -26.02 7.14
N TYR A 412 26.77 -25.18 8.08
CA TYR A 412 26.72 -23.73 7.89
C TYR A 412 28.12 -23.12 7.69
N ALA A 413 29.07 -23.42 8.58
CA ALA A 413 30.43 -22.88 8.51
C ALA A 413 31.16 -23.36 7.26
N GLN A 414 31.05 -24.65 6.91
CA GLN A 414 31.66 -25.21 5.70
C GLN A 414 31.09 -24.55 4.42
N THR A 415 29.77 -24.35 4.34
CA THR A 415 29.13 -23.68 3.20
C THR A 415 29.61 -22.23 3.03
N GLU A 416 29.76 -21.48 4.12
CA GLU A 416 30.25 -20.09 4.06
C GLU A 416 31.75 -20.02 3.71
N LEU A 417 32.56 -20.98 4.19
CA LEU A 417 33.97 -21.12 3.81
C LEU A 417 34.14 -21.45 2.32
N GLU A 418 33.29 -22.31 1.77
CA GLU A 418 33.29 -22.65 0.35
C GLU A 418 32.96 -21.44 -0.52
N LYS A 419 31.93 -20.66 -0.14
CA LYS A 419 31.60 -19.39 -0.82
C LYS A 419 32.79 -18.43 -0.81
N LEU A 420 33.50 -18.33 0.31
CA LEU A 420 34.68 -17.46 0.44
C LEU A 420 35.85 -17.97 -0.42
N ALA A 421 36.06 -19.28 -0.47
CA ALA A 421 37.05 -19.91 -1.33
C ALA A 421 36.75 -19.64 -2.81
N ASP A 422 35.49 -19.78 -3.23
CA ASP A 422 35.06 -19.51 -4.60
C ASP A 422 35.14 -18.02 -4.97
N ALA A 423 34.77 -17.12 -4.06
CA ALA A 423 34.99 -15.69 -4.25
C ALA A 423 36.49 -15.37 -4.42
N SER A 424 37.36 -16.08 -3.71
CA SER A 424 38.81 -15.91 -3.80
C SER A 424 39.36 -16.47 -5.12
N LYS A 425 38.87 -17.63 -5.59
CA LYS A 425 39.16 -18.16 -6.93
C LYS A 425 38.72 -17.20 -8.03
N LYS A 426 37.51 -16.63 -7.94
CA LYS A 426 37.00 -15.63 -8.90
C LYS A 426 37.86 -14.38 -8.92
N ARG A 427 38.24 -13.84 -7.75
CA ARG A 427 39.17 -12.69 -7.65
C ARG A 427 40.53 -12.99 -8.27
N SER A 428 41.08 -14.18 -8.03
CA SER A 428 42.36 -14.62 -8.63
C SER A 428 42.27 -14.70 -10.16
N ARG A 429 41.20 -15.28 -10.71
CA ARG A 429 40.96 -15.33 -12.17
C ARG A 429 40.83 -13.92 -12.76
N LYS A 430 40.04 -13.04 -12.13
CA LYS A 430 39.90 -11.64 -12.56
C LYS A 430 41.25 -10.92 -12.57
N ALA A 431 42.04 -11.06 -11.51
CA ALA A 431 43.38 -10.47 -11.43
C ALA A 431 44.35 -11.05 -12.47
N LYS A 432 44.21 -12.32 -12.86
CA LYS A 432 44.97 -12.89 -13.99
C LYS A 432 44.52 -12.26 -15.33
N GLY A 433 43.22 -12.14 -15.56
CA GLY A 433 42.65 -11.50 -16.75
C GLY A 433 43.13 -10.06 -16.90
N THR A 434 42.98 -9.22 -15.86
CA THR A 434 43.45 -7.83 -15.87
C THR A 434 44.94 -7.71 -16.19
N ARG A 435 45.78 -8.61 -15.67
CA ARG A 435 47.22 -8.61 -15.99
C ARG A 435 47.48 -8.91 -17.47
N LEU A 436 46.77 -9.88 -18.05
CA LEU A 436 46.91 -10.22 -19.47
C LEU A 436 46.40 -9.09 -20.36
N THR A 437 45.29 -8.44 -20.00
CA THR A 437 44.76 -7.29 -20.75
C THR A 437 45.75 -6.11 -20.76
N ILE A 438 46.32 -5.77 -19.60
CA ILE A 438 47.34 -4.70 -19.51
C ILE A 438 48.56 -5.05 -20.37
N ALA A 439 49.08 -6.28 -20.26
CA ALA A 439 50.24 -6.70 -21.04
C ALA A 439 49.97 -6.70 -22.56
N GLY A 440 48.81 -7.21 -22.98
CA GLY A 440 48.40 -7.23 -24.38
C GLY A 440 48.24 -5.83 -24.97
N TRP A 441 47.63 -4.90 -24.23
CA TRP A 441 47.54 -3.50 -24.65
C TRP A 441 48.91 -2.86 -24.82
N VAL A 442 49.83 -3.09 -23.87
CA VAL A 442 51.20 -2.54 -23.97
C VAL A 442 51.92 -3.04 -25.22
N MET A 443 51.77 -4.32 -25.57
CA MET A 443 52.34 -4.88 -26.80
C MET A 443 51.65 -4.36 -28.07
N SER A 444 50.32 -4.15 -28.03
CA SER A 444 49.57 -3.58 -29.17
C SER A 444 50.06 -2.18 -29.48
N VAL A 445 50.18 -1.32 -28.46
CA VAL A 445 50.65 0.06 -28.63
C VAL A 445 52.07 0.09 -29.20
N GLU A 446 52.96 -0.78 -28.73
CA GLU A 446 54.31 -0.86 -29.28
C GLU A 446 54.31 -1.33 -30.74
N SER A 447 53.52 -2.36 -31.06
CA SER A 447 53.37 -2.85 -32.44
C SER A 447 52.77 -1.82 -33.39
N GLU A 448 51.85 -0.98 -32.93
CA GLU A 448 51.15 0.01 -33.77
C GLU A 448 51.95 1.30 -33.94
N THR A 449 52.67 1.73 -32.90
CA THR A 449 53.34 3.05 -32.87
C THR A 449 54.86 2.98 -32.96
N GLY A 450 55.44 1.77 -32.87
CA GLY A 450 56.89 1.55 -32.80
C GLY A 450 57.53 2.02 -31.49
N ALA A 451 56.73 2.40 -30.49
CA ALA A 451 57.23 2.92 -29.22
C ALA A 451 56.44 2.39 -28.02
N TRP A 452 57.17 1.99 -26.96
CA TRP A 452 56.57 1.48 -25.73
C TRP A 452 55.76 2.54 -24.98
N PRO A 453 54.53 2.24 -24.53
CA PRO A 453 53.78 3.13 -23.66
C PRO A 453 54.41 3.20 -22.26
N THR A 454 54.20 4.33 -21.58
CA THR A 454 54.69 4.53 -20.22
C THR A 454 53.78 3.86 -19.20
N ILE A 455 54.32 3.58 -18.01
CA ILE A 455 53.53 3.06 -16.90
C ILE A 455 52.40 4.03 -16.52
N ALA A 456 52.62 5.34 -16.66
CA ALA A 456 51.60 6.35 -16.35
C ALA A 456 50.42 6.29 -17.33
N GLU A 457 50.68 6.11 -18.63
CA GLU A 457 49.65 5.93 -19.65
C GLU A 457 48.83 4.66 -19.37
N ALA A 458 49.48 3.54 -19.04
CA ALA A 458 48.79 2.30 -18.65
C ALA A 458 47.95 2.46 -17.36
N MET A 459 48.41 3.26 -16.40
CA MET A 459 47.63 3.54 -15.18
C MET A 459 46.35 4.31 -15.48
N VAL A 460 46.43 5.30 -16.38
CA VAL A 460 45.28 6.09 -16.82
C VAL A 460 44.29 5.22 -17.58
N GLU A 461 44.77 4.49 -18.60
CA GLU A 461 43.95 3.64 -19.46
C GLU A 461 43.14 2.61 -18.66
N PHE A 462 43.79 1.92 -17.72
CA PHE A 462 43.14 0.85 -16.95
C PHE A 462 42.61 1.30 -15.59
N SER A 463 42.81 2.57 -15.21
CA SER A 463 42.44 3.09 -13.88
C SER A 463 42.98 2.22 -12.74
N VAL A 464 44.26 1.82 -12.84
CA VAL A 464 44.93 0.95 -11.86
C VAL A 464 46.17 1.60 -11.26
N SER A 465 46.61 1.07 -10.12
CA SER A 465 47.85 1.53 -9.48
C SER A 465 49.09 1.13 -10.29
N ARG A 466 50.16 1.91 -10.12
CA ARG A 466 51.49 1.66 -10.71
C ARG A 466 51.96 0.22 -10.51
N GLU A 467 51.73 -0.34 -9.32
CA GLU A 467 52.26 -1.66 -8.97
C GLU A 467 51.45 -2.80 -9.59
N THR A 468 50.19 -2.53 -9.93
CA THR A 468 49.36 -3.45 -10.72
C THR A 468 49.92 -3.55 -12.14
N VAL A 469 50.27 -2.41 -12.76
CA VAL A 469 50.90 -2.36 -14.09
C VAL A 469 52.25 -3.07 -14.07
N LYS A 470 53.15 -2.73 -13.12
CA LYS A 470 54.46 -3.41 -13.01
C LYS A 470 54.33 -4.92 -12.86
N ARG A 471 53.36 -5.39 -12.07
CA ARG A 471 53.11 -6.82 -11.86
C ARG A 471 52.60 -7.49 -13.14
N ALA A 472 51.76 -6.80 -13.92
CA ALA A 472 51.29 -7.28 -15.21
C ALA A 472 52.45 -7.45 -16.19
N LEU A 473 53.26 -6.41 -16.37
CA LEU A 473 54.44 -6.42 -17.25
C LEU A 473 55.44 -7.52 -16.87
N ARG A 474 55.78 -7.62 -15.57
CA ARG A 474 56.67 -8.68 -15.07
C ARG A 474 56.11 -10.07 -15.33
N SER A 475 54.80 -10.26 -15.17
CA SER A 475 54.17 -11.57 -15.41
C SER A 475 54.19 -11.97 -16.89
N ALA A 476 54.28 -10.99 -17.80
CA ALA A 476 54.33 -11.19 -19.24
C ALA A 476 55.76 -11.14 -19.81
N GLY A 477 56.78 -10.94 -18.98
CA GLY A 477 58.17 -10.83 -19.43
C GLY A 477 58.48 -9.55 -20.22
N ILE A 478 57.66 -8.51 -20.08
CA ILE A 478 57.85 -7.24 -20.80
C ILE A 478 58.77 -6.32 -20.01
N GLU A 479 59.90 -5.95 -20.59
CA GLU A 479 60.83 -4.95 -20.06
C GLU A 479 60.71 -3.65 -20.84
N LEU A 480 60.24 -2.59 -20.18
CA LEU A 480 60.16 -1.27 -20.79
C LEU A 480 61.56 -0.62 -20.87
N PRO A 481 61.87 0.11 -21.96
CA PRO A 481 63.13 0.83 -22.09
C PRO A 481 63.38 1.79 -20.92
N ARG A 482 64.61 1.80 -20.40
CA ARG A 482 65.02 2.72 -19.34
C ARG A 482 65.45 4.05 -19.95
N GLY A 483 64.80 5.14 -19.53
CA GLY A 483 65.15 6.50 -19.97
C GLY A 483 63.90 7.36 -20.18
N ARG A 484 64.08 8.69 -20.19
CA ARG A 484 62.99 9.62 -20.54
C ARG A 484 62.73 9.51 -22.04
N ARG A 485 61.46 9.33 -22.43
CA ARG A 485 61.04 9.36 -23.84
C ARG A 485 61.53 10.68 -24.43
N LYS A 486 62.41 10.64 -25.44
CA LYS A 486 62.81 11.85 -26.15
C LYS A 486 61.56 12.35 -26.87
N THR A 487 61.04 13.51 -26.46
CA THR A 487 60.04 14.23 -27.21
C THR A 487 60.65 14.59 -28.56
N SER A 488 60.22 13.92 -29.62
CA SER A 488 60.36 14.44 -30.98
C SER A 488 59.42 15.64 -31.08
N ASN A 489 59.98 16.81 -31.37
CA ASN A 489 59.23 17.98 -31.85
C ASN A 489 58.52 17.63 -33.16
#